data_AF-A0A804HWE4-F1
#
_entry.id   AF-A0A804HWE4-F1
#
_cell.length_a   1.000
_cell.length_b   1.000
_cell.length_c   1.000
_cell.angle_alpha   90.00
_cell.angle_beta   90.00
_cell.angle_gamma   90.00
#
_symmetry.space_group_name_H-M   'P 1'
#
loop_
_entity.id
_entity.type
_entity.pdbx_description
1 polymer ?
#
loop_
_entity_poly.entity_id
_entity_poly.type
_entity_poly.pdbx_seq_one_letter_code
_entity_poly.pdbx_strand_id
1 'polypeptide(L)'
;MIRPRSSDAIKDAGGHIKRFFPSEFGIDVARNNAVEPAKSTFAGATDLPTDKVVILGDGNPKAIFLNEDDIGTYTIKAVDDPRTLNKVLYLRPPANILSHNELVSLWEKKTGKTFERVYVPEEHVLKQIQGVLDTPLHPLPVNVMLAICHSAFVKGDHVFDIEPSFGVEASELYPDVKYTTVDEYLNRFL
;
A
#
# COMPACT_ATOMS: atom_id res chain seq x y z
N MET A 1 28.78 -19.25 -9.05
CA MET A 1 28.88 -18.06 -9.91
C MET A 1 27.74 -17.13 -9.53
N ILE A 2 28.03 -15.97 -8.93
CA ILE A 2 27.02 -15.01 -8.48
C ILE A 2 26.59 -14.21 -9.71
N ARG A 3 25.29 -14.18 -10.02
CA ARG A 3 24.76 -13.33 -11.11
C ARG A 3 24.87 -11.86 -10.71
N PRO A 4 25.22 -10.94 -11.62
CA PRO A 4 25.28 -9.51 -11.31
C PRO A 4 23.90 -9.00 -10.86
N ARG A 5 23.90 -8.00 -9.97
CA ARG A 5 22.67 -7.32 -9.54
C ARG A 5 22.06 -6.57 -10.73
N SER A 6 20.73 -6.46 -10.76
CA SER A 6 20.00 -5.76 -11.83
C SER A 6 20.51 -4.33 -12.05
N SER A 7 20.86 -3.61 -10.99
CA SER A 7 21.45 -2.26 -11.05
C SER A 7 22.78 -2.21 -11.81
N ASP A 8 23.60 -3.23 -11.63
CA ASP A 8 24.95 -3.31 -12.21
C ASP A 8 24.82 -3.67 -13.70
N ALA A 9 23.92 -4.61 -14.02
CA ALA A 9 23.60 -4.96 -15.41
C ALA A 9 22.97 -3.81 -16.21
N ILE A 10 22.18 -2.93 -15.59
CA ILE A 10 21.61 -1.74 -16.26
C ILE A 10 22.71 -0.75 -16.64
N LYS A 11 23.69 -0.53 -15.75
CA LYS A 11 24.84 0.35 -16.03
C LYS A 11 25.72 -0.24 -17.13
N ASP A 12 25.95 -1.54 -17.09
CA ASP A 12 26.77 -2.26 -18.07
C ASP A 12 26.12 -2.36 -19.46
N ALA A 13 24.80 -2.22 -19.55
CA ALA A 13 24.05 -2.18 -20.81
C ALA A 13 24.29 -0.89 -21.64
N GLY A 14 25.25 -0.04 -21.27
CA GLY A 14 25.76 1.03 -22.13
C GLY A 14 24.74 2.09 -22.54
N GLY A 15 23.69 2.32 -21.75
CA GLY A 15 22.64 3.30 -22.05
C GLY A 15 21.52 2.81 -22.97
N HIS A 16 21.48 1.52 -23.33
CA HIS A 16 20.37 0.93 -24.10
C HIS A 16 19.06 0.83 -23.30
N ILE A 17 19.15 0.81 -21.97
CA ILE A 17 18.00 0.86 -21.06
C ILE A 17 17.62 2.32 -20.84
N LYS A 18 16.48 2.73 -21.41
CA LYS A 18 15.96 4.09 -21.28
C LYS A 18 15.31 4.35 -19.92
N ARG A 19 14.83 3.30 -19.25
CA ARG A 19 14.10 3.41 -17.99
C ARG A 19 14.10 2.12 -17.18
N PHE A 20 14.04 2.27 -15.86
CA PHE A 20 13.95 1.18 -14.91
C PHE A 20 12.95 1.54 -13.81
N PHE A 21 12.05 0.62 -13.49
CA PHE A 21 11.15 0.70 -12.34
C PHE A 21 11.60 -0.32 -11.29
N PRO A 22 12.14 0.11 -10.14
CA PRO A 22 12.41 -0.81 -9.04
C PRO A 22 11.10 -1.39 -8.49
N SER A 23 11.18 -2.51 -7.77
CA SER A 23 10.03 -3.19 -7.17
C SER A 23 9.49 -2.44 -5.94
N GLU A 24 9.03 -1.22 -6.12
CA GLU A 24 8.55 -0.30 -5.08
C GLU A 24 7.03 -0.07 -5.15
N PHE A 25 6.26 -1.16 -5.29
CA PHE A 25 4.79 -1.14 -5.41
C PHE A 25 4.07 -1.03 -4.05
N GLY A 26 4.55 -0.15 -3.18
CA GLY A 26 4.06 0.00 -1.80
C GLY A 26 4.17 1.44 -1.30
N ILE A 27 4.55 1.59 -0.04
CA ILE A 27 4.73 2.91 0.60
C ILE A 27 6.01 3.57 0.06
N ASP A 28 5.99 4.90 -0.10
CA ASP A 28 7.19 5.69 -0.44
C ASP A 28 8.28 5.49 0.64
N VAL A 29 9.34 4.79 0.27
CA VAL A 29 10.42 4.39 1.20
C VAL A 29 11.15 5.61 1.77
N ALA A 30 11.20 6.72 1.01
CA ALA A 30 11.91 7.93 1.42
C ALA A 30 11.09 8.82 2.37
N ARG A 31 9.78 8.59 2.49
CA ARG A 31 8.86 9.47 3.23
C ARG A 31 8.01 8.76 4.30
N ASN A 32 8.32 7.51 4.65
CA ASN A 32 7.58 6.77 5.69
C ASN A 32 8.18 6.87 7.08
N ASN A 33 7.32 6.70 8.10
CA ASN A 33 7.69 6.61 9.50
C ASN A 33 7.64 5.15 10.02
N ALA A 34 7.76 4.17 9.12
CA ALA A 34 7.65 2.76 9.49
C ALA A 34 8.83 2.33 10.39
N VAL A 35 8.51 1.60 11.45
CA VAL A 35 9.49 1.01 12.37
C VAL A 35 9.99 -0.33 11.83
N GLU A 36 11.22 -0.72 12.18
CA GLU A 36 11.70 -2.09 11.91
C GLU A 36 10.72 -3.10 12.53
N PRO A 37 10.38 -4.21 11.86
CA PRO A 37 10.98 -4.79 10.65
C PRO A 37 10.22 -4.52 9.33
N ALA A 38 9.21 -3.61 9.33
CA ALA A 38 8.38 -3.30 8.16
C ALA A 38 9.19 -2.96 6.89
N LYS A 39 10.39 -2.40 7.05
CA LYS A 39 11.25 -1.98 5.93
C LYS A 39 11.73 -3.13 5.03
N SER A 40 11.48 -4.41 5.36
CA SER A 40 12.23 -5.52 4.76
C SER A 40 11.48 -6.70 4.13
N THR A 41 10.14 -6.81 4.05
CA THR A 41 9.50 -8.02 3.44
C THR A 41 8.01 -7.85 3.05
N PHE A 42 7.51 -8.59 2.03
CA PHE A 42 6.09 -8.61 1.59
C PHE A 42 5.49 -10.04 1.51
N ALA A 43 4.27 -10.26 2.06
CA ALA A 43 3.10 -10.95 1.46
C ALA A 43 2.02 -11.46 2.48
N GLY A 44 0.72 -11.15 2.24
CA GLY A 44 -0.43 -12.10 2.36
C GLY A 44 -1.53 -11.91 3.44
N ALA A 45 -2.82 -11.97 3.08
CA ALA A 45 -3.95 -12.48 3.90
C ALA A 45 -5.25 -12.71 3.06
N THR A 46 -6.04 -13.76 3.34
CA THR A 46 -7.02 -14.37 2.41
C THR A 46 -8.48 -14.54 2.86
N ASP A 47 -8.98 -14.05 4.01
CA ASP A 47 -10.40 -14.23 4.38
C ASP A 47 -11.05 -12.96 4.98
N LEU A 48 -12.31 -12.70 4.59
CA LEU A 48 -13.11 -11.55 5.05
C LEU A 48 -13.79 -11.84 6.42
N PRO A 49 -13.87 -10.86 7.35
CA PRO A 49 -14.42 -11.09 8.69
C PRO A 49 -15.94 -11.36 8.70
N THR A 50 -16.40 -12.30 9.52
CA THR A 50 -17.83 -12.69 9.58
C THR A 50 -18.66 -11.97 10.66
N ASP A 51 -18.07 -11.58 11.80
CA ASP A 51 -18.82 -10.98 12.94
C ASP A 51 -18.14 -9.77 13.59
N LYS A 52 -16.81 -9.69 13.56
CA LYS A 52 -16.02 -8.62 14.19
C LYS A 52 -14.99 -8.07 13.22
N VAL A 53 -14.71 -6.77 13.31
CA VAL A 53 -13.61 -6.13 12.57
C VAL A 53 -12.64 -5.50 13.55
N VAL A 54 -11.36 -5.83 13.38
CA VAL A 54 -10.26 -5.23 14.15
C VAL A 54 -9.76 -3.99 13.42
N ILE A 55 -9.75 -2.86 14.13
CA ILE A 55 -9.34 -1.56 13.61
C ILE A 55 -8.10 -1.11 14.41
N LEU A 56 -7.00 -0.84 13.71
CA LEU A 56 -5.78 -0.33 14.34
C LEU A 56 -5.92 1.18 14.60
N GLY A 57 -5.50 1.63 15.79
CA GLY A 57 -5.67 3.01 16.21
C GLY A 57 -7.14 3.39 16.36
N ASP A 58 -7.48 4.61 15.92
CA ASP A 58 -8.85 5.12 15.92
C ASP A 58 -9.60 4.85 14.58
N GLY A 59 -8.90 4.32 13.58
CA GLY A 59 -9.44 4.00 12.27
C GLY A 59 -9.72 5.20 11.36
N ASN A 60 -9.27 6.40 11.70
CA ASN A 60 -9.52 7.63 10.94
C ASN A 60 -8.45 7.99 9.89
N PRO A 61 -7.15 7.64 10.06
CA PRO A 61 -6.16 7.84 9.01
C PRO A 61 -6.60 7.18 7.69
N LYS A 62 -6.34 7.89 6.59
CA LYS A 62 -6.69 7.46 5.25
C LYS A 62 -5.58 6.57 4.68
N ALA A 63 -5.99 5.46 4.10
CA ALA A 63 -5.16 4.59 3.27
C ALA A 63 -5.67 4.64 1.83
N ILE A 64 -4.92 4.02 0.92
CA ILE A 64 -5.22 3.96 -0.51
C ILE A 64 -5.34 2.50 -0.91
N PHE A 65 -6.42 2.16 -1.60
CA PHE A 65 -6.72 0.80 -2.05
C PHE A 65 -6.75 0.75 -3.58
N LEU A 66 -6.15 -0.26 -4.19
CA LEU A 66 -6.05 -0.38 -5.65
C LEU A 66 -6.22 -1.84 -6.06
N ASN A 67 -6.96 -2.07 -7.14
CA ASN A 67 -6.97 -3.37 -7.81
C ASN A 67 -5.66 -3.54 -8.60
N GLU A 68 -5.10 -4.74 -8.60
CA GLU A 68 -3.77 -5.01 -9.13
C GLU A 68 -3.70 -4.74 -10.65
N ASP A 69 -4.79 -4.98 -11.39
CA ASP A 69 -4.85 -4.69 -12.83
C ASP A 69 -4.70 -3.19 -13.13
N ASP A 70 -5.22 -2.33 -12.26
CA ASP A 70 -5.12 -0.87 -12.41
C ASP A 70 -3.69 -0.42 -12.13
N ILE A 71 -3.03 -1.03 -11.14
CA ILE A 71 -1.59 -0.79 -10.86
C ILE A 71 -0.77 -1.14 -12.10
N GLY A 72 -1.03 -2.29 -12.72
CA GLY A 72 -0.37 -2.70 -13.97
C GLY A 72 -0.62 -1.70 -15.10
N THR A 73 -1.87 -1.25 -15.27
CA THR A 73 -2.26 -0.29 -16.32
C THR A 73 -1.54 1.05 -16.17
N TYR A 74 -1.55 1.64 -14.98
CA TYR A 74 -0.84 2.89 -14.71
C TYR A 74 0.68 2.75 -14.87
N THR A 75 1.23 1.62 -14.43
CA THR A 75 2.67 1.33 -14.56
C THR A 75 3.07 1.35 -16.03
N ILE A 76 2.35 0.63 -16.91
CA ILE A 76 2.66 0.58 -18.35
C ILE A 76 2.50 1.95 -19.02
N LYS A 77 1.43 2.69 -18.70
CA LYS A 77 1.25 4.05 -19.23
C LYS A 77 2.41 4.98 -18.87
N ALA A 78 3.00 4.80 -17.69
CA ALA A 78 4.10 5.62 -17.22
C ALA A 78 5.49 5.24 -17.76
N VAL A 79 5.66 4.06 -18.39
CA VAL A 79 6.97 3.59 -18.85
C VAL A 79 7.58 4.57 -19.86
N ASP A 80 6.82 4.94 -20.88
CA ASP A 80 7.32 5.81 -21.96
C ASP A 80 6.86 7.28 -21.83
N ASP A 81 6.14 7.61 -20.76
CA ASP A 81 5.72 9.00 -20.52
C ASP A 81 6.90 9.85 -20.02
N PRO A 82 7.32 10.90 -20.77
CA PRO A 82 8.40 11.77 -20.34
C PRO A 82 8.07 12.55 -19.05
N ARG A 83 6.79 12.77 -18.73
CA ARG A 83 6.34 13.49 -17.53
C ARG A 83 6.70 12.75 -16.23
N THR A 84 6.88 11.44 -16.31
CA THR A 84 7.19 10.60 -15.14
C THR A 84 8.69 10.34 -15.01
N LEU A 85 9.54 10.73 -15.98
CA LEU A 85 10.96 10.42 -15.97
C LEU A 85 11.66 10.99 -14.73
N ASN A 86 12.38 10.13 -13.99
CA ASN A 86 13.02 10.47 -12.71
C ASN A 86 12.06 11.06 -11.66
N LYS A 87 10.78 10.63 -11.68
CA LYS A 87 9.75 10.98 -10.71
C LYS A 87 9.24 9.73 -10.01
N VAL A 88 8.77 9.90 -8.78
CA VAL A 88 7.90 8.93 -8.11
C VAL A 88 6.49 9.06 -8.72
N LEU A 89 5.93 7.96 -9.19
CA LEU A 89 4.54 7.90 -9.63
C LEU A 89 3.68 7.44 -8.46
N TYR A 90 2.86 8.34 -7.93
CA TYR A 90 1.91 8.02 -6.88
C TYR A 90 0.57 7.59 -7.50
N LEU A 91 -0.02 6.52 -6.99
CA LEU A 91 -1.34 6.06 -7.41
C LEU A 91 -2.31 6.39 -6.28
N ARG A 92 -3.04 7.51 -6.40
CA ARG A 92 -3.95 8.01 -5.37
C ARG A 92 -5.31 8.39 -5.95
N PRO A 93 -6.01 7.46 -6.62
CA PRO A 93 -7.32 7.76 -7.19
C PRO A 93 -8.29 8.22 -6.09
N PRO A 94 -8.94 9.38 -6.21
CA PRO A 94 -9.69 10.01 -5.12
C PRO A 94 -10.76 9.11 -4.49
N ALA A 95 -11.45 8.29 -5.30
CA ALA A 95 -12.52 7.42 -4.80
C ALA A 95 -12.02 6.23 -3.95
N ASN A 96 -10.71 5.97 -3.92
CA ASN A 96 -10.13 4.85 -3.16
C ASN A 96 -9.30 5.32 -1.97
N ILE A 97 -9.38 6.61 -1.61
CA ILE A 97 -8.75 7.17 -0.42
C ILE A 97 -9.75 7.07 0.73
N LEU A 98 -9.64 5.99 1.52
CA LEU A 98 -10.59 5.65 2.57
C LEU A 98 -9.88 5.39 3.89
N SER A 99 -10.54 5.73 4.98
CA SER A 99 -10.14 5.29 6.31
C SER A 99 -10.66 3.88 6.57
N HIS A 100 -10.12 3.21 7.58
CA HIS A 100 -10.62 1.88 7.95
C HIS A 100 -12.10 1.97 8.41
N ASN A 101 -12.47 3.04 9.12
CA ASN A 101 -13.86 3.28 9.53
C ASN A 101 -14.81 3.42 8.33
N GLU A 102 -14.39 4.12 7.27
CA GLU A 102 -15.19 4.27 6.05
C GLU A 102 -15.29 2.96 5.28
N LEU A 103 -14.20 2.20 5.17
CA LEU A 103 -14.19 0.88 4.52
C LEU A 103 -15.17 -0.08 5.20
N VAL A 104 -15.15 -0.15 6.54
CA VAL A 104 -16.09 -0.97 7.30
C VAL A 104 -17.52 -0.50 7.10
N SER A 105 -17.77 0.82 7.18
CA SER A 105 -19.12 1.37 6.98
C SER A 105 -19.66 1.08 5.57
N LEU A 106 -18.79 1.12 4.56
CA LEU A 106 -19.13 0.75 3.19
C LEU A 106 -19.52 -0.72 3.08
N TRP A 107 -18.77 -1.61 3.74
CA TRP A 107 -19.06 -3.04 3.76
C TRP A 107 -20.34 -3.39 4.54
N GLU A 108 -20.58 -2.75 5.67
CA GLU A 108 -21.84 -2.84 6.44
C GLU A 108 -23.05 -2.44 5.58
N LYS A 109 -22.93 -1.32 4.87
CA LYS A 109 -23.98 -0.85 3.95
C LYS A 109 -24.26 -1.87 2.83
N LYS A 110 -23.22 -2.48 2.26
CA LYS A 110 -23.37 -3.45 1.17
C LYS A 110 -24.00 -4.77 1.63
N THR A 111 -23.59 -5.26 2.79
CA THR A 111 -24.05 -6.56 3.32
C THR A 111 -25.34 -6.46 4.13
N GLY A 112 -25.75 -5.26 4.56
CA GLY A 112 -26.86 -5.06 5.49
C GLY A 112 -26.57 -5.57 6.90
N LYS A 113 -25.31 -5.89 7.21
CA LYS A 113 -24.86 -6.36 8.53
C LYS A 113 -24.18 -5.22 9.28
N THR A 114 -24.17 -5.31 10.61
CA THR A 114 -23.36 -4.46 11.48
C THR A 114 -22.31 -5.33 12.14
N PHE A 115 -21.05 -4.90 12.11
CA PHE A 115 -19.95 -5.63 12.73
C PHE A 115 -19.60 -5.01 14.08
N GLU A 116 -19.17 -5.84 15.03
CA GLU A 116 -18.51 -5.33 16.22
C GLU A 116 -17.14 -4.76 15.83
N ARG A 117 -16.96 -3.45 15.99
CA ARG A 117 -15.69 -2.76 15.72
C ARG A 117 -14.83 -2.79 16.98
N VAL A 118 -13.69 -3.47 16.91
CA VAL A 118 -12.72 -3.59 18.00
C VAL A 118 -11.51 -2.73 17.67
N TYR A 119 -11.31 -1.66 18.43
CA TYR A 119 -10.19 -0.74 18.24
C TYR A 119 -8.98 -1.19 19.07
N VAL A 120 -7.80 -1.20 18.44
CA VAL A 120 -6.53 -1.55 19.07
C VAL A 120 -5.68 -0.29 19.20
N PRO A 121 -5.45 0.23 20.42
CA PRO A 121 -4.61 1.40 20.64
C PRO A 121 -3.20 1.23 20.07
N GLU A 122 -2.59 2.34 19.62
CA GLU A 122 -1.26 2.32 19.02
C GLU A 122 -0.23 1.64 19.93
N GLU A 123 -0.24 1.91 21.24
CA GLU A 123 0.72 1.29 22.15
C GLU A 123 0.60 -0.23 22.20
N HIS A 124 -0.59 -0.79 21.96
CA HIS A 124 -0.80 -2.23 21.88
C HIS A 124 -0.30 -2.79 20.56
N VAL A 125 -0.50 -2.08 19.44
CA VAL A 125 0.05 -2.45 18.13
C VAL A 125 1.58 -2.49 18.18
N LEU A 126 2.22 -1.46 18.74
CA LEU A 126 3.67 -1.38 18.88
C LEU A 126 4.23 -2.51 19.76
N LYS A 127 3.56 -2.84 20.87
CA LYS A 127 3.93 -3.98 21.72
C LYS A 127 3.83 -5.32 20.98
N GLN A 128 2.81 -5.49 20.14
CA GLN A 128 2.65 -6.70 19.32
C GLN A 128 3.77 -6.83 18.28
N ILE A 129 4.13 -5.74 17.61
CA ILE A 129 5.26 -5.72 16.65
C ILE A 129 6.55 -6.15 17.37
N GLN A 130 6.81 -5.59 18.55
CA GLN A 130 8.01 -5.90 19.34
C GLN A 130 8.00 -7.34 19.89
N GLY A 131 6.88 -7.79 20.47
CA GLY A 131 6.78 -9.12 21.10
C GLY A 131 6.91 -10.30 20.12
N VAL A 132 6.57 -10.10 18.84
CA VAL A 132 6.77 -11.11 17.79
C VAL A 132 8.27 -11.26 17.44
N LEU A 133 9.08 -10.20 17.57
CA LEU A 133 10.53 -10.25 17.35
C LEU A 133 11.25 -11.18 18.34
N ASP A 134 10.66 -11.36 19.54
CA ASP A 134 11.28 -12.13 20.63
C ASP A 134 10.98 -13.65 20.55
N THR A 135 10.21 -14.10 19.55
CA THR A 135 9.84 -15.53 19.39
C THR A 135 10.66 -16.24 18.31
N PRO A 136 11.44 -17.30 18.63
CA PRO A 136 12.36 -17.94 17.66
C PRO A 136 11.69 -18.78 16.56
N LEU A 137 10.35 -18.91 16.55
CA LEU A 137 9.63 -19.89 15.75
C LEU A 137 8.49 -19.30 14.90
N HIS A 138 8.21 -18.00 14.98
CA HIS A 138 7.23 -17.41 14.07
C HIS A 138 7.88 -17.21 12.69
N PRO A 139 7.24 -17.65 11.59
CA PRO A 139 7.71 -17.25 10.28
C PRO A 139 7.71 -15.72 10.26
N LEU A 140 8.84 -15.13 9.90
CA LEU A 140 8.96 -13.75 9.45
C LEU A 140 8.03 -13.59 8.23
N PRO A 141 6.75 -13.24 8.44
CA PRO A 141 6.21 -12.01 7.86
C PRO A 141 5.19 -11.23 8.72
N VAL A 142 4.77 -11.72 9.91
CA VAL A 142 3.60 -11.13 10.63
C VAL A 142 3.90 -9.77 11.28
N ASN A 143 5.04 -9.61 11.95
CA ASN A 143 5.45 -8.33 12.54
C ASN A 143 5.71 -7.25 11.48
N VAL A 144 6.29 -7.65 10.34
CA VAL A 144 6.51 -6.78 9.18
C VAL A 144 5.17 -6.27 8.65
N MET A 145 4.21 -7.18 8.41
CA MET A 145 2.87 -6.82 7.99
C MET A 145 2.18 -5.88 8.98
N LEU A 146 2.27 -6.18 10.28
CA LEU A 146 1.66 -5.33 11.31
C LEU A 146 2.30 -3.94 11.37
N ALA A 147 3.61 -3.84 11.15
CA ALA A 147 4.32 -2.56 11.09
C ALA A 147 3.99 -1.77 9.80
N ILE A 148 3.75 -2.43 8.67
CA ILE A 148 3.21 -1.80 7.45
C ILE A 148 1.79 -1.27 7.72
N CYS A 149 0.92 -2.10 8.30
CA CYS A 149 -0.44 -1.71 8.68
C CYS A 149 -0.45 -0.56 9.70
N HIS A 150 0.51 -0.52 10.62
CA HIS A 150 0.67 0.60 11.55
C HIS A 150 1.03 1.90 10.82
N SER A 151 2.02 1.88 9.93
CA SER A 151 2.38 3.05 9.12
C SER A 151 1.19 3.55 8.27
N ALA A 152 0.44 2.63 7.65
CA ALA A 152 -0.71 2.97 6.82
C ALA A 152 -1.93 3.47 7.64
N PHE A 153 -2.39 2.69 8.62
CA PHE A 153 -3.68 2.89 9.28
C PHE A 153 -3.60 3.65 10.60
N VAL A 154 -2.42 3.81 11.19
CA VAL A 154 -2.21 4.56 12.44
C VAL A 154 -1.44 5.85 12.18
N LYS A 155 -0.34 5.80 11.42
CA LYS A 155 0.43 7.01 11.07
C LYS A 155 -0.13 7.77 9.88
N GLY A 156 -0.84 7.10 8.98
CA GLY A 156 -1.45 7.74 7.80
C GLY A 156 -0.43 8.10 6.72
N ASP A 157 0.70 7.40 6.66
CA ASP A 157 1.83 7.76 5.77
C ASP A 157 1.50 7.64 4.26
N HIS A 158 0.32 7.13 3.90
CA HIS A 158 -0.13 7.01 2.50
C HIS A 158 -0.57 8.34 1.88
N VAL A 159 -1.05 9.29 2.68
CA VAL A 159 -1.69 10.52 2.20
C VAL A 159 -0.90 11.74 2.68
N PHE A 160 -0.23 12.40 1.73
CA PHE A 160 0.60 13.58 1.97
C PHE A 160 0.65 14.46 0.71
N ASP A 161 1.08 15.71 0.86
CA ASP A 161 1.24 16.62 -0.28
C ASP A 161 2.38 16.17 -1.21
N ILE A 162 2.04 15.95 -2.49
CA ILE A 162 3.02 15.57 -3.51
C ILE A 162 3.73 16.84 -3.97
N GLU A 163 5.06 16.85 -3.81
CA GLU A 163 5.88 17.91 -4.38
C GLU A 163 6.13 17.62 -5.87
N PRO A 164 5.71 18.48 -6.82
CA PRO A 164 5.80 18.19 -8.25
C PRO A 164 7.23 17.99 -8.77
N SER A 165 8.22 18.49 -8.02
CA SER A 165 9.65 18.29 -8.31
C SER A 165 10.08 16.82 -8.07
N PHE A 166 9.42 16.08 -7.18
CA PHE A 166 9.76 14.71 -6.81
C PHE A 166 8.82 13.67 -7.39
N GLY A 167 7.53 13.98 -7.50
CA GLY A 167 6.55 13.00 -7.97
C GLY A 167 5.31 13.61 -8.60
N VAL A 168 4.50 12.71 -9.14
CA VAL A 168 3.29 13.00 -9.91
C VAL A 168 2.21 11.99 -9.58
N GLU A 169 0.95 12.38 -9.64
CA GLU A 169 -0.19 11.50 -9.37
C GLU A 169 -0.73 10.89 -10.67
N ALA A 170 -0.95 9.58 -10.69
CA ALA A 170 -1.28 8.83 -11.88
C ALA A 170 -2.68 9.13 -12.43
N SER A 171 -3.70 9.25 -11.57
CA SER A 171 -5.07 9.54 -12.01
C SER A 171 -5.22 10.96 -12.59
N GLU A 172 -4.39 11.91 -12.15
CA GLU A 172 -4.28 13.24 -12.76
C GLU A 172 -3.57 13.20 -14.13
N LEU A 173 -2.51 12.39 -14.27
CA LEU A 173 -1.78 12.28 -15.53
C LEU A 173 -2.52 11.50 -16.62
N TYR A 174 -3.36 10.54 -16.21
CA TYR A 174 -4.10 9.64 -17.09
C TYR A 174 -5.60 9.58 -16.70
N PRO A 175 -6.34 10.70 -16.83
CA PRO A 175 -7.75 10.77 -16.45
C PRO A 175 -8.67 9.88 -17.30
N ASP A 176 -8.15 9.32 -18.40
CA ASP A 176 -8.84 8.36 -19.26
C ASP A 176 -8.87 6.94 -18.68
N VAL A 177 -7.99 6.63 -17.72
CA VAL A 177 -7.95 5.33 -17.05
C VAL A 177 -9.12 5.24 -16.07
N LYS A 178 -10.04 4.31 -16.35
CA LYS A 178 -11.13 3.96 -15.43
C LYS A 178 -10.61 2.94 -14.43
N TYR A 179 -10.17 3.41 -13.28
CA TYR A 179 -9.73 2.55 -12.19
C TYR A 179 -10.95 1.92 -11.46
N THR A 180 -10.73 0.74 -10.90
CA THR A 180 -11.71 0.03 -10.07
C THR A 180 -11.85 0.74 -8.73
N THR A 181 -13.07 1.18 -8.40
CA THR A 181 -13.33 1.76 -7.08
C THR A 181 -13.38 0.70 -5.98
N VAL A 182 -13.14 1.08 -4.73
CA VAL A 182 -13.34 0.16 -3.58
C VAL A 182 -14.78 -0.34 -3.52
N ASP A 183 -15.77 0.50 -3.84
CA ASP A 183 -17.17 0.11 -3.91
C ASP A 183 -17.41 -1.00 -4.95
N GLU A 184 -16.88 -0.83 -6.17
CA GLU A 184 -16.99 -1.83 -7.24
C GLU A 184 -16.23 -3.12 -6.91
N TYR A 185 -15.04 -3.01 -6.34
CA TYR A 185 -14.23 -4.17 -5.94
C TYR A 185 -14.96 -5.03 -4.90
N LEU A 186 -15.55 -4.40 -3.88
CA LEU A 186 -16.29 -5.11 -2.82
C LEU A 186 -17.52 -5.87 -3.34
N ASN A 187 -18.10 -5.47 -4.48
CA ASN A 187 -19.23 -6.22 -5.08
C ASN A 187 -18.83 -7.63 -5.53
N ARG A 188 -17.53 -7.94 -5.68
CA ARG A 188 -17.04 -9.29 -6.04
C ARG A 188 -17.22 -10.32 -4.91
N PHE A 189 -17.52 -9.87 -3.69
CA PHE A 189 -17.66 -10.71 -2.50
C PHE A 189 -19.10 -10.82 -1.99
N LEU A 190 -20.07 -10.25 -2.72
CA LEU A 190 -21.51 -10.35 -2.45
C LEU A 190 -22.13 -11.49 -3.27
#